data_AF-A0A091E3B0-F1
#
_entry.id   AF-A0A091E3B0-F1
#
_cell.length_a   1.000
_cell.length_b   1.000
_cell.length_c   1.000
_cell.angle_alpha   90.00
_cell.angle_beta   90.00
_cell.angle_gamma   90.00
#
_symmetry.space_group_name_H-M   'P 1'
#
loop_
_entity.id
_entity.type
_entity.pdbx_description
1 polymer ?
#
loop_
_entity_poly.entity_id
_entity_poly.type
_entity_poly.pdbx_seq_one_letter_code
_entity_poly.pdbx_strand_id
1 'polypeptide(L)'
;MEPDGAETSRGVASVPGEGSPSALGRAFSKILLCLTSPEARRRNTRDVAFKDLSTLIEVTECDRLFERSGEPCHKMLETLGEVAKALEKYAAPPKEEEGGGNGSSEVAEKAAEVGLLFLKLLGKLEAAKNSQVCPAWKTGLRHLAGPVYVFAITHSLEQPWTSPRSRDVAGQVLALLLQVTECSSVAGFLCGENEEDRGRFTVILGLLKPNLNKESWKNNPAVKYVFSWTLQQVTRPWLTQHLERILPPSLLISDDYQTENQILGVRCLHHVVLNVPAADLLQYNRAQVLYHAIFNHLYMPEYHLIEAVLLCLLDLFPVLEKAQQWKGDAARPTTHCDEVLQLLLTHMEPEHRLLLRRTYARSLPAFVRRLGILTVRHLKRLERVILGYLEVYDGPEEEARLKILETLKLLMQYIWPRISCRRVVLLKALLKLMCDVARDPSLTPEPVKNALLQEATDCLILLDHCSQGQVKDLLARTVLSCTDSTVVSCIRRVQQDSEGAHYHGV
;
A
#
# COMPACT_ATOMS: atom_id res chain seq x y z
N MET A 1 -48.56 71.20 -14.72
CA MET A 1 -49.84 70.65 -14.25
C MET A 1 -50.06 69.40 -15.08
N GLU A 2 -49.75 68.25 -14.51
CA GLU A 2 -50.28 66.95 -14.95
C GLU A 2 -51.82 66.99 -14.88
N PRO A 3 -52.55 66.18 -15.68
CA PRO A 3 -52.55 64.72 -15.51
C PRO A 3 -52.59 63.85 -16.79
N ASP A 4 -51.78 62.80 -16.74
CA ASP A 4 -52.10 61.35 -16.76
C ASP A 4 -53.40 60.81 -17.42
N GLY A 5 -53.24 59.68 -18.15
CA GLY A 5 -54.32 58.88 -18.73
C GLY A 5 -53.88 57.86 -19.80
N ALA A 6 -53.73 56.60 -19.39
CA ALA A 6 -53.25 55.39 -20.10
C ALA A 6 -53.99 54.97 -21.41
N GLU A 7 -53.27 54.32 -22.35
CA GLU A 7 -53.37 52.87 -22.66
C GLU A 7 -52.68 52.42 -23.97
N THR A 8 -51.75 51.46 -23.81
CA THR A 8 -51.45 50.26 -24.65
C THR A 8 -51.18 50.36 -26.15
N SER A 9 -49.96 49.93 -26.55
CA SER A 9 -49.82 48.95 -27.64
C SER A 9 -48.65 47.99 -27.38
N ARG A 10 -48.91 46.71 -27.68
CA ARG A 10 -48.15 45.51 -27.33
C ARG A 10 -46.78 45.44 -28.01
N GLY A 11 -45.71 45.41 -27.22
CA GLY A 11 -44.39 44.93 -27.63
C GLY A 11 -44.25 43.44 -27.35
N VAL A 12 -44.13 42.64 -28.41
CA VAL A 12 -43.84 41.21 -28.38
C VAL A 12 -42.56 40.95 -27.59
N ALA A 13 -42.66 40.14 -26.53
CA ALA A 13 -41.52 39.68 -25.75
C ALA A 13 -40.62 38.81 -26.63
N SER A 14 -39.40 39.29 -26.86
CA SER A 14 -38.30 38.55 -27.46
C SER A 14 -37.82 37.46 -26.50
N VAL A 15 -37.80 36.23 -27.02
CA VAL A 15 -37.18 35.04 -26.43
C VAL A 15 -35.70 35.35 -26.12
N PRO A 16 -35.15 34.98 -24.94
CA PRO A 16 -33.74 35.25 -24.64
C PRO A 16 -32.87 34.33 -25.51
N GLY A 17 -32.11 34.99 -26.39
CA GLY A 17 -31.34 34.37 -27.45
C GLY A 17 -30.18 33.48 -26.99
N GLU A 18 -29.91 32.53 -27.87
CA GLU A 18 -28.82 31.56 -27.88
C GLU A 18 -27.45 32.22 -27.67
N GLY A 19 -26.77 31.83 -26.60
CA GLY A 19 -25.46 32.38 -26.23
C GLY A 19 -24.34 31.89 -27.15
N SER A 20 -23.58 32.84 -27.73
CA SER A 20 -22.36 32.53 -28.49
C SER A 20 -21.29 31.80 -27.65
N PRO A 21 -20.37 31.03 -28.26
CA PRO A 21 -19.28 30.34 -27.54
C PRO A 21 -18.39 31.27 -26.70
N SER A 22 -18.29 32.55 -27.10
CA SER A 22 -17.58 33.59 -26.34
C SER A 22 -18.27 33.98 -25.02
N ALA A 23 -19.59 33.79 -24.92
CA ALA A 23 -20.35 34.02 -23.70
C ALA A 23 -20.18 32.85 -22.73
N LEU A 24 -20.13 31.63 -23.25
CA LEU A 24 -19.90 30.41 -22.48
C LEU A 24 -18.53 30.41 -21.79
N GLY A 25 -17.46 30.70 -22.53
CA GLY A 25 -16.11 30.82 -21.97
C GLY A 25 -15.98 31.92 -20.90
N ARG A 26 -16.72 33.03 -21.05
CA ARG A 26 -16.81 34.09 -20.02
C ARG A 26 -17.57 33.62 -18.77
N ALA A 27 -18.63 32.83 -18.92
CA ALA A 27 -19.37 32.26 -17.81
C ALA A 27 -18.49 31.28 -16.99
N PHE A 28 -17.79 30.36 -17.65
CA PHE A 28 -16.83 29.46 -16.99
C PHE A 28 -15.71 30.23 -16.29
N SER A 29 -15.16 31.27 -16.91
CA SER A 29 -14.12 32.11 -16.31
C SER A 29 -14.62 32.84 -15.05
N LYS A 30 -15.88 33.32 -15.06
CA LYS A 30 -16.50 33.98 -13.90
C LYS A 30 -16.73 32.99 -12.76
N ILE A 31 -17.23 31.80 -13.06
CA ILE A 31 -17.43 30.73 -12.08
C ILE A 31 -16.09 30.29 -11.48
N LEU A 32 -15.07 30.09 -12.33
CA LEU A 32 -13.71 29.76 -11.89
C LEU A 32 -13.19 30.81 -10.90
N LEU A 33 -13.33 32.10 -11.22
CA LEU A 33 -12.91 33.19 -10.34
C LEU A 33 -13.63 33.14 -8.97
N CYS A 34 -14.93 32.82 -8.95
CA CYS A 34 -15.70 32.65 -7.72
C CYS A 34 -15.26 31.42 -6.91
N LEU A 35 -14.86 30.32 -7.57
CA LEU A 35 -14.36 29.11 -6.91
C LEU A 35 -12.93 29.28 -6.36
N THR A 36 -12.09 30.08 -7.04
CA THR A 36 -10.66 30.24 -6.69
C THR A 36 -10.35 31.48 -5.86
N SER A 37 -11.25 32.47 -5.76
CA SER A 37 -10.96 33.73 -5.06
C SER A 37 -10.68 33.54 -3.55
N PRO A 38 -9.64 34.20 -2.98
CA PRO A 38 -9.38 34.21 -1.54
C PRO A 38 -10.51 34.83 -0.71
N GLU A 39 -11.29 35.74 -1.30
CA GLU A 39 -12.45 36.41 -0.68
C GLU A 39 -13.67 35.46 -0.58
N ALA A 40 -13.64 34.33 -1.28
CA ALA A 40 -14.65 33.26 -1.21
C ALA A 40 -14.49 32.36 0.03
N ARG A 41 -14.00 32.90 1.16
CA ARG A 41 -14.08 32.24 2.48
C ARG A 41 -15.52 32.14 2.99
N ARG A 42 -16.47 32.89 2.39
CA ARG A 42 -17.90 32.68 2.64
C ARG A 42 -18.38 31.46 1.85
N ARG A 43 -18.62 30.36 2.59
CA ARG A 43 -19.20 29.10 2.13
C ARG A 43 -20.33 29.29 1.10
N ASN A 44 -21.26 30.21 1.37
CA ASN A 44 -22.39 30.51 0.50
C ASN A 44 -21.99 30.93 -0.92
N THR A 45 -20.88 31.64 -1.12
CA THR A 45 -20.48 32.13 -2.44
C THR A 45 -19.99 31.00 -3.35
N ARG A 46 -19.34 29.98 -2.77
CA ARG A 46 -18.89 28.79 -3.53
C ARG A 46 -20.05 27.86 -3.85
N ASP A 47 -20.99 27.71 -2.91
CA ASP A 47 -22.18 26.88 -3.11
C ASP A 47 -23.10 27.47 -4.20
N VAL A 48 -23.21 28.80 -4.28
CA VAL A 48 -23.92 29.50 -5.36
C VAL A 48 -23.20 29.30 -6.69
N ALA A 49 -21.87 29.50 -6.75
CA ALA A 49 -21.10 29.28 -7.97
C ALA A 49 -21.18 27.83 -8.48
N PHE A 50 -21.26 26.85 -7.56
CA PHE A 50 -21.48 25.44 -7.89
C PHE A 50 -22.87 25.19 -8.49
N LYS A 51 -23.93 25.77 -7.90
CA LYS A 51 -25.30 25.68 -8.45
C LYS A 51 -25.41 26.34 -9.83
N ASP A 52 -24.78 27.51 -10.01
CA ASP A 52 -24.69 28.19 -11.30
C ASP A 52 -23.96 27.34 -12.34
N LEU A 53 -22.91 26.62 -11.92
CA LEU A 53 -22.18 25.69 -12.80
C LEU A 53 -23.02 24.47 -13.18
N SER A 54 -23.77 23.90 -12.23
CA SER A 54 -24.65 22.76 -12.50
C SER A 54 -25.77 23.12 -13.47
N THR A 55 -26.40 24.29 -13.29
CA THR A 55 -27.45 24.76 -14.21
C THR A 55 -26.87 25.09 -15.59
N LEU A 56 -25.70 25.73 -15.65
CA LEU A 56 -25.01 25.99 -16.91
C LEU A 56 -24.72 24.68 -17.65
N ILE A 57 -24.12 23.69 -16.97
CA ILE A 57 -23.81 22.40 -17.58
C ILE A 57 -25.09 21.68 -18.02
N GLU A 58 -26.20 21.76 -17.29
CA GLU A 58 -27.47 21.14 -17.71
C GLU A 58 -28.02 21.77 -19.00
N VAL A 59 -28.07 23.10 -19.05
CA VAL A 59 -28.70 23.86 -20.14
C VAL A 59 -27.85 23.87 -21.42
N THR A 60 -26.53 23.70 -21.31
CA THR A 60 -25.65 23.79 -22.50
C THR A 60 -25.69 22.52 -23.33
N GLU A 61 -26.09 22.59 -24.60
CA GLU A 61 -26.02 21.45 -25.54
C GLU A 61 -24.58 20.94 -25.74
N CYS A 62 -24.44 19.64 -26.02
CA CYS A 62 -23.14 18.97 -26.17
C CYS A 62 -22.28 19.63 -27.26
N ASP A 63 -22.89 20.01 -28.38
CA ASP A 63 -22.20 20.60 -29.52
C ASP A 63 -21.61 21.97 -29.13
N ARG A 64 -22.33 22.80 -28.37
CA ARG A 64 -21.86 24.12 -27.93
C ARG A 64 -20.70 24.08 -26.92
N LEU A 65 -20.54 22.97 -26.18
CA LEU A 65 -19.41 22.78 -25.25
C LEU A 65 -18.10 22.45 -25.98
N PHE A 66 -18.16 21.92 -27.19
CA PHE A 66 -17.01 21.38 -27.92
C PHE A 66 -16.84 21.91 -29.36
N GLU A 67 -17.76 22.74 -29.89
CA GLU A 67 -17.73 23.28 -31.25
C GLU A 67 -16.82 24.50 -31.48
N ARG A 68 -16.48 24.70 -32.76
CA ARG A 68 -15.58 25.72 -33.30
C ARG A 68 -16.38 26.91 -33.83
N SER A 69 -16.26 28.08 -33.20
CA SER A 69 -16.56 29.36 -33.87
C SER A 69 -15.33 30.27 -33.84
N GLY A 70 -14.61 30.36 -34.96
CA GLY A 70 -13.76 31.51 -35.32
C GLY A 70 -12.38 31.68 -34.68
N GLU A 71 -12.18 31.44 -33.38
CA GLU A 71 -10.92 31.72 -32.65
C GLU A 71 -10.69 30.68 -31.52
N PRO A 72 -9.48 30.52 -30.92
CA PRO A 72 -9.00 29.21 -30.49
C PRO A 72 -9.81 28.63 -29.32
N CYS A 73 -10.64 27.64 -29.64
CA CYS A 73 -11.40 26.75 -28.73
C CYS A 73 -10.54 26.15 -27.59
N HIS A 74 -9.22 26.16 -27.75
CA HIS A 74 -8.22 25.75 -26.76
C HIS A 74 -8.40 26.44 -25.39
N LYS A 75 -8.63 27.77 -25.37
CA LYS A 75 -8.72 28.52 -24.11
C LYS A 75 -9.96 28.16 -23.28
N MET A 76 -11.07 27.83 -23.95
CA MET A 76 -12.31 27.41 -23.28
C MET A 76 -12.15 26.00 -22.68
N LEU A 77 -11.56 25.06 -23.43
CA LEU A 77 -11.30 23.70 -22.95
C LEU A 77 -10.28 23.67 -21.80
N GLU A 78 -9.28 24.55 -21.84
CA GLU A 78 -8.38 24.80 -20.71
C GLU A 78 -9.13 25.34 -19.49
N THR A 79 -10.01 26.34 -19.66
CA THR A 79 -10.81 26.87 -18.55
C THR A 79 -11.73 25.80 -17.94
N LEU A 80 -12.25 24.86 -18.74
CA LEU A 80 -13.03 23.74 -18.26
C LEU A 80 -12.19 22.77 -17.41
N GLY A 81 -10.94 22.52 -17.81
CA GLY A 81 -9.96 21.79 -17.00
C GLY A 81 -9.62 22.48 -15.68
N GLU A 82 -9.47 23.80 -15.68
CA GLU A 82 -9.26 24.59 -14.46
C GLU A 82 -10.49 24.59 -13.54
N VAL A 83 -11.71 24.61 -14.10
CA VAL A 83 -12.94 24.44 -13.34
C VAL A 83 -13.01 23.06 -12.70
N ALA A 84 -12.63 21.99 -13.42
CA ALA A 84 -12.56 20.65 -12.84
C ALA A 84 -11.53 20.54 -11.71
N LYS A 85 -10.38 21.21 -11.81
CA LYS A 85 -9.41 21.33 -10.71
C LYS A 85 -10.01 22.10 -9.52
N ALA A 86 -10.78 23.17 -9.77
CA ALA A 86 -11.42 23.92 -8.71
C ALA A 86 -12.52 23.11 -8.00
N LEU A 87 -13.26 22.29 -8.74
CA LEU A 87 -14.26 21.36 -8.20
C LEU A 87 -13.62 20.24 -7.37
N GLU A 88 -12.52 19.66 -7.85
CA GLU A 88 -11.74 18.67 -7.09
C GLU A 88 -11.28 19.27 -5.75
N LYS A 89 -10.73 20.49 -5.76
CA LYS A 89 -10.34 21.21 -4.53
C LYS A 89 -11.52 21.57 -3.64
N TYR A 90 -12.69 21.85 -4.20
CA TYR A 90 -13.91 22.15 -3.44
C TYR A 90 -14.44 20.92 -2.70
N ALA A 91 -14.26 19.72 -3.28
CA ALA A 91 -14.60 18.44 -2.68
C ALA A 91 -13.46 17.80 -1.87
N ALA A 92 -12.31 18.46 -1.73
CA ALA A 92 -11.17 17.94 -0.98
C ALA A 92 -11.41 17.98 0.54
N PRO A 93 -10.88 17.02 1.31
CA PRO A 93 -11.04 17.02 2.76
C PRO A 93 -10.32 18.21 3.44
N PRO A 94 -10.82 18.64 4.61
CA PRO A 94 -10.20 19.71 5.39
C PRO A 94 -8.82 19.28 5.93
N LYS A 95 -8.03 20.27 6.37
CA LYS A 95 -6.72 20.05 6.99
C LYS A 95 -6.86 19.20 8.26
N GLU A 96 -5.88 18.33 8.52
CA GLU A 96 -5.87 17.37 9.65
C GLU A 96 -5.91 18.00 11.07
N GLU A 97 -5.90 19.33 11.22
CA GLU A 97 -5.85 20.01 12.54
C GLU A 97 -7.21 20.21 13.24
N GLU A 98 -8.35 20.02 12.57
CA GLU A 98 -9.67 20.24 13.21
C GLU A 98 -10.33 18.91 13.62
N GLY A 99 -10.02 18.46 14.84
CA GLY A 99 -10.76 17.42 15.55
C GLY A 99 -12.20 17.86 15.81
N GLY A 100 -13.11 17.53 14.89
CA GLY A 100 -14.54 17.77 15.05
C GLY A 100 -15.37 16.85 14.16
N GLY A 101 -16.08 15.89 14.78
CA GLY A 101 -16.80 14.80 14.10
C GLY A 101 -17.96 15.17 13.17
N ASN A 102 -18.26 16.47 12.97
CA ASN A 102 -19.32 16.93 12.06
C ASN A 102 -18.82 17.36 10.66
N GLY A 103 -17.51 17.55 10.46
CA GLY A 103 -16.96 18.03 9.18
C GLY A 103 -16.94 16.98 8.06
N SER A 104 -16.88 15.69 8.40
CA SER A 104 -16.76 14.59 7.43
C SER A 104 -18.03 14.36 6.61
N SER A 105 -19.20 14.46 7.25
CA SER A 105 -20.50 14.26 6.59
C SER A 105 -20.77 15.32 5.52
N GLU A 106 -20.43 16.58 5.82
CA GLU A 106 -20.60 17.68 4.85
C GLU A 106 -19.66 17.56 3.65
N VAL A 107 -18.44 17.08 3.86
CA VAL A 107 -17.48 16.82 2.76
C VAL A 107 -17.98 15.69 1.88
N ALA A 108 -18.53 14.63 2.46
CA ALA A 108 -19.06 13.50 1.71
C ALA A 108 -20.28 13.88 0.84
N GLU A 109 -21.19 14.71 1.35
CA GLU A 109 -22.32 15.20 0.54
C GLU A 109 -21.86 16.12 -0.59
N LYS A 110 -20.93 17.05 -0.32
CA LYS A 110 -20.32 17.88 -1.39
C LYS A 110 -19.65 17.03 -2.46
N ALA A 111 -18.94 15.98 -2.04
CA ALA A 111 -18.32 15.05 -2.96
C ALA A 111 -19.35 14.33 -3.81
N ALA A 112 -20.47 13.87 -3.23
CA ALA A 112 -21.55 13.27 -4.00
C ALA A 112 -22.13 14.24 -5.05
N GLU A 113 -22.36 15.51 -4.69
CA GLU A 113 -22.85 16.53 -5.62
C GLU A 113 -21.85 16.82 -6.76
N VAL A 114 -20.58 17.01 -6.42
CA VAL A 114 -19.49 17.22 -7.41
C VAL A 114 -19.34 15.99 -8.32
N GLY A 115 -19.48 14.79 -7.78
CA GLY A 115 -19.43 13.55 -8.54
C GLY A 115 -20.57 13.43 -9.55
N LEU A 116 -21.81 13.80 -9.17
CA LEU A 116 -22.94 13.86 -10.11
C LEU A 116 -22.69 14.88 -11.24
N LEU A 117 -22.03 16.00 -10.93
CA LEU A 117 -21.65 16.97 -11.95
C LEU A 117 -20.60 16.41 -12.92
N PHE A 118 -19.61 15.67 -12.42
CA PHE A 118 -18.64 14.98 -13.27
C PHE A 118 -19.27 13.90 -14.14
N LEU A 119 -20.24 13.13 -13.62
CA LEU A 119 -21.01 12.18 -14.43
C LEU A 119 -21.73 12.86 -15.59
N LYS A 120 -22.38 14.01 -15.34
CA LYS A 120 -23.04 14.79 -16.40
C LYS A 120 -22.03 15.29 -17.44
N LEU A 121 -20.88 15.81 -17.02
CA LEU A 121 -19.83 16.28 -17.92
C LEU A 121 -19.25 15.16 -18.78
N LEU A 122 -18.95 14.01 -18.18
CA LEU A 122 -18.44 12.83 -18.88
C LEU A 122 -19.49 12.23 -19.83
N GLY A 123 -20.78 12.21 -19.44
CA GLY A 123 -21.86 11.77 -20.31
C GLY A 123 -22.03 12.66 -21.54
N LYS A 124 -21.84 13.99 -21.41
CA LYS A 124 -21.82 14.91 -22.56
C LYS A 124 -20.61 14.70 -23.47
N LEU A 125 -19.45 14.38 -22.89
CA LEU A 125 -18.26 13.99 -23.66
C LEU A 125 -18.48 12.67 -24.43
N GLU A 126 -19.12 11.69 -23.80
CA GLU A 126 -19.47 10.43 -24.44
C GLU A 126 -20.46 10.62 -25.59
N ALA A 127 -21.50 11.43 -25.40
CA ALA A 127 -22.44 11.78 -26.45
C ALA A 127 -21.74 12.49 -27.63
N ALA A 128 -20.85 13.45 -27.35
CA ALA A 128 -20.07 14.16 -28.38
C ALA A 128 -19.09 13.24 -29.13
N LYS A 129 -18.56 12.22 -28.45
CA LYS A 129 -17.71 11.18 -29.06
C LYS A 129 -18.53 10.32 -30.03
N ASN A 130 -19.73 9.91 -29.64
CA ASN A 130 -20.60 9.05 -30.45
C ASN A 130 -21.24 9.79 -31.64
N SER A 131 -21.40 11.12 -31.56
CA SER A 131 -21.93 11.94 -32.65
C SER A 131 -20.92 12.25 -33.77
N GLN A 132 -19.66 11.79 -33.67
CA GLN A 132 -18.56 12.06 -34.62
C GLN A 132 -18.26 13.56 -34.85
N VAL A 133 -18.81 14.45 -34.02
CA VAL A 133 -18.56 15.89 -34.08
C VAL A 133 -17.13 16.17 -33.61
N CYS A 134 -16.30 16.68 -34.53
CA CYS A 134 -14.97 17.32 -34.35
C CYS A 134 -14.00 16.78 -33.25
N PRO A 135 -12.70 16.54 -33.53
CA PRO A 135 -11.75 16.00 -32.53
C PRO A 135 -11.48 16.87 -31.28
N ALA A 136 -12.16 18.01 -31.11
CA ALA A 136 -12.05 18.91 -29.96
C ALA A 136 -12.39 18.24 -28.61
N TRP A 137 -13.29 17.24 -28.60
CA TRP A 137 -13.60 16.45 -27.39
C TRP A 137 -12.36 15.76 -26.81
N LYS A 138 -11.39 15.34 -27.65
CA LYS A 138 -10.12 14.74 -27.20
C LYS A 138 -9.28 15.73 -26.40
N THR A 139 -9.27 17.00 -26.81
CA THR A 139 -8.55 18.07 -26.10
C THR A 139 -9.24 18.39 -24.77
N GLY A 140 -10.57 18.48 -24.73
CA GLY A 140 -11.32 18.63 -23.49
C GLY A 140 -11.09 17.49 -22.50
N LEU A 141 -11.18 16.24 -22.98
CA LEU A 141 -10.90 15.05 -22.19
C LEU A 141 -9.46 15.04 -21.64
N ARG A 142 -8.48 15.54 -22.41
CA ARG A 142 -7.09 15.63 -21.92
C ARG A 142 -6.94 16.52 -20.69
N HIS A 143 -7.68 17.61 -20.60
CA HIS A 143 -7.63 18.54 -19.46
C HIS A 143 -8.50 18.09 -18.28
N LEU A 144 -9.61 17.37 -18.56
CA LEU A 144 -10.56 16.89 -17.56
C LEU A 144 -10.15 15.59 -16.88
N ALA A 145 -9.53 14.65 -17.62
CA ALA A 145 -9.28 13.30 -17.14
C ALA A 145 -8.45 13.25 -15.84
N GLY A 146 -7.42 14.11 -15.72
CA GLY A 146 -6.57 14.16 -14.53
C GLY A 146 -7.33 14.59 -13.26
N PRO A 147 -7.95 15.78 -13.24
CA PRO A 147 -8.73 16.24 -12.08
C PRO A 147 -9.89 15.32 -11.72
N VAL A 148 -10.61 14.79 -12.72
CA VAL A 148 -11.72 13.84 -12.50
C VAL A 148 -11.23 12.55 -11.88
N TYR A 149 -10.09 12.02 -12.35
CA TYR A 149 -9.45 10.85 -11.76
C TYR A 149 -9.05 11.10 -10.30
N VAL A 150 -8.37 12.22 -10.00
CA VAL A 150 -7.95 12.55 -8.63
C VAL A 150 -9.16 12.64 -7.69
N PHE A 151 -10.24 13.28 -8.14
CA PHE A 151 -11.50 13.33 -7.40
C PHE A 151 -12.07 11.93 -7.16
N ALA A 152 -12.16 11.10 -8.20
CA ALA A 152 -12.74 9.76 -8.10
C ALA A 152 -11.96 8.89 -7.10
N ILE A 153 -10.62 8.91 -7.17
CA ILE A 153 -9.79 8.12 -6.24
C ILE A 153 -9.91 8.64 -4.80
N THR A 154 -9.97 9.95 -4.61
CA THR A 154 -10.12 10.59 -3.28
C THR A 154 -11.37 10.11 -2.53
N HIS A 155 -12.45 9.79 -3.26
CA HIS A 155 -13.76 9.47 -2.67
C HIS A 155 -14.21 8.02 -2.91
N SER A 156 -13.43 7.21 -3.64
CA SER A 156 -13.79 5.82 -3.97
C SER A 156 -13.57 4.83 -2.83
N LEU A 157 -12.58 5.07 -1.96
CA LEU A 157 -12.22 4.18 -0.87
C LEU A 157 -12.83 4.64 0.46
N GLU A 158 -12.95 3.70 1.40
CA GLU A 158 -13.37 4.04 2.76
C GLU A 158 -12.31 4.91 3.44
N GLN A 159 -12.71 6.14 3.73
CA GLN A 159 -11.89 7.15 4.39
C GLN A 159 -12.74 7.98 5.36
N PRO A 160 -12.13 8.64 6.36
CA PRO A 160 -12.86 9.44 7.34
C PRO A 160 -13.79 10.51 6.76
N TRP A 161 -13.55 10.97 5.53
CA TRP A 161 -14.32 12.01 4.82
C TRP A 161 -15.29 11.47 3.76
N THR A 162 -15.54 10.16 3.72
CA THR A 162 -16.39 9.53 2.69
C THR A 162 -17.67 8.93 3.28
N SER A 163 -18.74 8.87 2.49
CA SER A 163 -20.00 8.20 2.80
C SER A 163 -20.27 7.07 1.78
N PRO A 164 -21.17 6.11 2.07
CA PRO A 164 -21.56 5.10 1.08
C PRO A 164 -22.05 5.71 -0.24
N ARG A 165 -22.78 6.82 -0.17
CA ARG A 165 -23.26 7.56 -1.34
C ARG A 165 -22.11 8.22 -2.12
N SER A 166 -21.18 8.89 -1.45
CA SER A 166 -20.04 9.52 -2.12
C SER A 166 -19.14 8.49 -2.81
N ARG A 167 -18.96 7.31 -2.17
CA ARG A 167 -18.19 6.18 -2.72
C ARG A 167 -18.82 5.60 -3.98
N ASP A 168 -20.13 5.37 -3.96
CA ASP A 168 -20.86 4.86 -5.11
C ASP A 168 -20.76 5.83 -6.31
N VAL A 169 -21.03 7.12 -6.08
CA VAL A 169 -20.91 8.14 -7.13
C VAL A 169 -19.47 8.24 -7.65
N ALA A 170 -18.47 8.24 -6.78
CA ALA A 170 -17.06 8.29 -7.19
C ALA A 170 -16.65 7.04 -8.00
N GLY A 171 -17.16 5.86 -7.63
CA GLY A 171 -16.99 4.62 -8.40
C GLY A 171 -17.60 4.71 -9.79
N GLN A 172 -18.81 5.27 -9.91
CA GLN A 172 -19.46 5.52 -11.20
C GLN A 172 -18.68 6.52 -12.05
N VAL A 173 -18.16 7.61 -11.44
CA VAL A 173 -17.31 8.59 -12.14
C VAL A 173 -16.05 7.92 -12.69
N LEU A 174 -15.39 7.06 -11.91
CA LEU A 174 -14.22 6.32 -12.37
C LEU A 174 -14.57 5.39 -13.53
N ALA A 175 -15.65 4.62 -13.42
CA ALA A 175 -16.10 3.71 -14.48
C ALA A 175 -16.41 4.44 -15.78
N LEU A 176 -17.15 5.56 -15.71
CA LEU A 176 -17.49 6.36 -16.87
C LEU A 176 -16.25 7.04 -17.48
N LEU A 177 -15.30 7.49 -16.64
CA LEU A 177 -14.03 8.04 -17.12
C LEU A 177 -13.27 7.00 -17.96
N LEU A 178 -13.15 5.77 -17.46
CA LEU A 178 -12.48 4.67 -18.15
C LEU A 178 -13.18 4.33 -19.48
N GLN A 179 -14.51 4.29 -19.49
CA GLN A 179 -15.31 4.08 -20.70
C GLN A 179 -15.09 5.17 -21.76
N VAL A 180 -15.12 6.44 -21.34
CA VAL A 180 -14.89 7.58 -22.25
C VAL A 180 -13.47 7.56 -22.83
N THR A 181 -12.48 7.18 -22.02
CA THR A 181 -11.08 7.05 -22.45
C THR A 181 -10.76 5.75 -23.19
N GLU A 182 -11.73 4.85 -23.35
CA GLU A 182 -11.55 3.52 -23.95
C GLU A 182 -10.53 2.66 -23.21
N CYS A 183 -10.42 2.83 -21.89
CA CYS A 183 -9.52 2.04 -21.08
C CYS A 183 -10.27 0.91 -20.38
N SER A 184 -9.77 -0.31 -20.55
CA SER A 184 -10.26 -1.53 -19.89
C SER A 184 -10.00 -1.54 -18.38
N SER A 185 -8.99 -0.80 -17.91
CA SER A 185 -8.58 -0.77 -16.51
C SER A 185 -7.93 0.55 -16.13
N VAL A 186 -7.82 0.79 -14.83
CA VAL A 186 -7.09 1.94 -14.28
C VAL A 186 -5.61 1.87 -14.64
N ALA A 187 -5.00 0.68 -14.63
CA ALA A 187 -3.63 0.48 -15.07
C ALA A 187 -3.45 0.89 -16.54
N GLY A 188 -4.39 0.51 -17.42
CA GLY A 188 -4.42 0.92 -18.82
C GLY A 188 -4.55 2.44 -18.98
N PHE A 189 -5.40 3.09 -18.19
CA PHE A 189 -5.53 4.56 -18.18
C PHE A 189 -4.24 5.29 -17.75
N LEU A 190 -3.52 4.73 -16.77
CA LEU A 190 -2.31 5.33 -16.23
C LEU A 190 -1.09 5.09 -17.11
N CYS A 191 -0.92 3.87 -17.64
CA CYS A 191 0.24 3.45 -18.41
C CYS A 191 0.08 3.70 -19.93
N GLY A 192 -1.16 3.70 -20.42
CA GLY A 192 -1.49 3.56 -21.84
C GLY A 192 -1.77 2.08 -22.18
N GLU A 193 -2.70 1.82 -23.10
CA GLU A 193 -3.00 0.45 -23.54
C GLU A 193 -2.08 -0.01 -24.70
N ASN A 194 -1.47 0.93 -25.41
CA ASN A 194 -0.59 0.69 -26.57
C ASN A 194 0.75 1.42 -26.41
N GLU A 195 1.82 0.93 -27.05
CA GLU A 195 3.16 1.55 -26.97
C GLU A 195 3.22 3.02 -27.45
N GLU A 196 2.26 3.43 -28.29
CA GLU A 196 2.15 4.80 -28.79
C GLU A 196 1.37 5.74 -27.84
N ASP A 197 0.56 5.20 -26.93
CA ASP A 197 -0.25 6.00 -26.01
C ASP A 197 0.56 6.36 -24.76
N ARG A 198 0.93 7.63 -24.63
CA ARG A 198 1.55 8.14 -23.41
C ARG A 198 0.49 8.25 -22.33
N GLY A 199 0.38 7.20 -21.50
CA GLY A 199 -0.56 7.12 -20.39
C GLY A 199 -0.57 8.33 -19.46
N ARG A 200 -1.64 8.45 -18.65
CA ARG A 200 -1.93 9.68 -17.89
C ARG A 200 -1.20 9.81 -16.57
N PHE A 201 -0.40 8.82 -16.17
CA PHE A 201 0.32 8.83 -14.90
C PHE A 201 1.21 10.08 -14.71
N THR A 202 1.92 10.50 -15.76
CA THR A 202 2.76 11.72 -15.73
C THR A 202 1.96 12.98 -15.41
N VAL A 203 0.75 13.08 -15.98
CA VAL A 203 -0.16 14.23 -15.78
C VAL A 203 -0.67 14.23 -14.34
N ILE A 204 -1.08 13.07 -13.84
CA ILE A 204 -1.61 12.91 -12.47
C ILE A 204 -0.52 13.23 -11.44
N LEU A 205 0.70 12.70 -11.62
CA LEU A 205 1.83 13.07 -10.76
C LEU A 205 2.12 14.58 -10.81
N GLY A 206 1.95 15.22 -11.97
CA GLY A 206 2.05 16.67 -12.12
C GLY A 206 1.00 17.45 -11.31
N LEU A 207 -0.23 16.94 -11.21
CA LEU A 207 -1.31 17.53 -10.41
C LEU A 207 -1.06 17.35 -8.90
N LEU A 208 -0.50 16.21 -8.50
CA LEU A 208 -0.21 15.91 -7.09
C LEU A 208 1.05 16.60 -6.57
N LYS A 209 2.06 16.81 -7.43
CA LYS A 209 3.35 17.44 -7.10
C LYS A 209 3.28 18.70 -6.21
N PRO A 210 2.44 19.72 -6.47
CA PRO A 210 2.39 20.91 -5.62
C PRO A 210 1.95 20.60 -4.18
N ASN A 211 1.19 19.53 -3.98
CA ASN A 211 0.71 19.06 -2.69
C ASN A 211 1.60 17.94 -2.11
N LEU A 212 2.68 17.53 -2.79
CA LEU A 212 3.60 16.46 -2.34
C LEU A 212 4.99 17.04 -2.06
N ASN A 213 5.04 18.14 -1.30
CA ASN A 213 6.29 18.69 -0.79
C ASN A 213 6.23 18.77 0.74
N LYS A 214 7.40 18.94 1.37
CA LYS A 214 7.57 18.93 2.84
C LYS A 214 6.61 19.88 3.58
N GLU A 215 6.25 21.00 2.95
CA GLU A 215 5.43 22.06 3.56
C GLU A 215 3.93 21.86 3.29
N SER A 216 3.57 21.20 2.17
CA SER A 216 2.20 21.20 1.66
C SER A 216 1.44 19.89 1.84
N TRP A 217 2.14 18.76 2.01
CA TRP A 217 1.50 17.44 1.95
C TRP A 217 0.54 17.14 3.11
N LYS A 218 0.75 17.77 4.26
CA LYS A 218 -0.17 17.69 5.42
C LYS A 218 -1.41 18.58 5.27
N ASN A 219 -1.43 19.50 4.30
CA ASN A 219 -2.58 20.36 4.08
C ASN A 219 -3.78 19.64 3.44
N ASN A 220 -3.56 18.47 2.85
CA ASN A 220 -4.64 17.66 2.27
C ASN A 220 -4.40 16.18 2.58
N PRO A 221 -5.12 15.59 3.53
CA PRO A 221 -4.92 14.20 3.93
C PRO A 221 -5.16 13.20 2.80
N ALA A 222 -5.96 13.55 1.78
CA ALA A 222 -6.25 12.64 0.67
C ALA A 222 -5.03 12.42 -0.24
N VAL A 223 -4.13 13.40 -0.35
CA VAL A 223 -3.07 13.39 -1.37
C VAL A 223 -2.12 12.20 -1.20
N LYS A 224 -1.78 11.82 0.04
CA LYS A 224 -0.95 10.65 0.33
C LYS A 224 -1.62 9.35 -0.12
N TYR A 225 -2.93 9.22 0.11
CA TYR A 225 -3.71 8.05 -0.30
C TYR A 225 -3.88 7.97 -1.81
N VAL A 226 -4.21 9.09 -2.47
CA VAL A 226 -4.31 9.15 -3.93
C VAL A 226 -2.98 8.80 -4.59
N PHE A 227 -1.87 9.34 -4.06
CA PHE A 227 -0.53 9.01 -4.53
C PHE A 227 -0.22 7.52 -4.36
N SER A 228 -0.37 6.98 -3.14
CA SER A 228 -0.08 5.58 -2.85
C SER A 228 -0.92 4.62 -3.69
N TRP A 229 -2.22 4.90 -3.82
CA TRP A 229 -3.12 4.05 -4.60
C TRP A 229 -2.77 4.10 -6.09
N THR A 230 -2.55 5.30 -6.64
CA THR A 230 -2.18 5.49 -8.06
C THR A 230 -0.84 4.81 -8.37
N LEU A 231 0.14 4.89 -7.46
CA LEU A 231 1.43 4.24 -7.60
C LEU A 231 1.28 2.70 -7.71
N GLN A 232 0.45 2.10 -6.87
CA GLN A 232 0.22 0.65 -6.86
C GLN A 232 -0.41 0.12 -8.15
N GLN A 233 -1.09 0.97 -8.92
CA GLN A 233 -1.67 0.59 -10.22
C GLN A 233 -0.64 0.55 -11.36
N VAL A 234 0.56 1.10 -11.19
CA VAL A 234 1.59 1.18 -12.22
C VAL A 234 2.71 0.18 -11.94
N THR A 235 2.83 -0.83 -12.79
CA THR A 235 3.79 -1.94 -12.63
C THR A 235 4.85 -1.92 -13.75
N ARG A 236 5.70 -2.96 -13.81
CA ARG A 236 6.72 -3.14 -14.88
C ARG A 236 6.05 -3.20 -16.26
N PRO A 237 6.65 -2.59 -17.32
CA PRO A 237 7.91 -1.82 -17.36
C PRO A 237 7.74 -0.31 -17.12
N TRP A 238 6.51 0.19 -16.98
CA TRP A 238 6.17 1.62 -17.03
C TRP A 238 6.65 2.43 -15.81
N LEU A 239 6.87 1.78 -14.67
CA LEU A 239 7.24 2.49 -13.44
C LEU A 239 8.64 3.12 -13.50
N THR A 240 9.60 2.47 -14.18
CA THR A 240 11.02 2.85 -14.18
C THR A 240 11.25 4.28 -14.66
N GLN A 241 10.58 4.70 -15.74
CA GLN A 241 10.70 6.06 -16.30
C GLN A 241 10.19 7.17 -15.35
N HIS A 242 9.47 6.80 -14.29
CA HIS A 242 8.91 7.73 -13.32
C HIS A 242 9.62 7.69 -11.96
N LEU A 243 10.70 6.90 -11.83
CA LEU A 243 11.41 6.68 -10.58
C LEU A 243 11.82 7.98 -9.88
N GLU A 244 12.30 8.97 -10.62
CA GLU A 244 12.72 10.28 -10.09
C GLU A 244 11.56 11.11 -9.51
N ARG A 245 10.33 10.84 -9.97
CA ARG A 245 9.13 11.58 -9.54
C ARG A 245 8.40 10.88 -8.40
N ILE A 246 8.50 9.56 -8.31
CA ILE A 246 7.80 8.75 -7.30
C ILE A 246 8.66 8.52 -6.03
N LEU A 247 9.98 8.40 -6.18
CA LEU A 247 10.85 8.08 -5.06
C LEU A 247 10.86 9.18 -3.98
N PRO A 248 10.98 10.49 -4.31
CA PRO A 248 11.00 11.52 -3.27
C PRO A 248 9.68 11.61 -2.48
N PRO A 249 8.47 11.58 -3.09
CA PRO A 249 7.23 11.52 -2.32
C PRO A 249 7.09 10.24 -1.47
N SER A 250 7.52 9.08 -1.96
CA SER A 250 7.47 7.84 -1.18
C SER A 250 8.36 7.91 0.06
N LEU A 251 9.57 8.47 -0.06
CA LEU A 251 10.48 8.70 1.06
C LEU A 251 9.93 9.77 2.03
N LEU A 252 9.36 10.85 1.50
CA LEU A 252 8.75 11.90 2.32
C LEU A 252 7.62 11.36 3.19
N ILE A 253 6.79 10.48 2.65
CA ILE A 253 5.68 9.87 3.39
C ILE A 253 6.19 8.84 4.39
N SER A 254 7.24 8.06 4.06
CA SER A 254 7.83 7.11 5.00
C SER A 254 8.50 7.81 6.18
N ASP A 255 9.11 8.97 5.97
CA ASP A 255 9.82 9.72 7.03
C ASP A 255 8.89 10.47 8.01
N ASP A 256 7.57 10.38 7.84
CA ASP A 256 6.63 11.05 8.73
C ASP A 256 6.62 10.47 10.15
N TYR A 257 6.13 11.25 11.12
CA TYR A 257 6.04 10.82 12.51
C TYR A 257 4.83 9.92 12.80
N GLN A 258 3.79 9.94 11.97
CA GLN A 258 2.60 9.10 12.17
C GLN A 258 2.82 7.71 11.57
N THR A 259 2.60 6.65 12.37
CA THR A 259 2.79 5.25 11.96
C THR A 259 1.99 4.86 10.72
N GLU A 260 0.76 5.37 10.57
CA GLU A 260 -0.07 5.10 9.38
C GLU A 260 0.58 5.59 8.09
N ASN A 261 1.18 6.79 8.13
CA ASN A 261 1.89 7.37 7.00
C ASN A 261 3.19 6.59 6.74
N GLN A 262 3.92 6.22 7.79
CA GLN A 262 5.13 5.39 7.67
C GLN A 262 4.82 4.06 6.94
N ILE A 263 3.77 3.35 7.35
CA ILE A 263 3.34 2.09 6.71
C ILE A 263 2.99 2.33 5.23
N LEU A 264 2.23 3.38 4.94
CA LEU A 264 1.84 3.73 3.57
C LEU A 264 3.07 4.06 2.70
N GLY A 265 4.03 4.82 3.24
CA GLY A 265 5.30 5.12 2.61
C GLY A 265 6.12 3.87 2.34
N VAL A 266 6.30 3.00 3.34
CA VAL A 266 7.03 1.73 3.19
C VAL A 266 6.38 0.83 2.13
N ARG A 267 5.05 0.75 2.08
CA ARG A 267 4.33 0.03 1.00
C ARG A 267 4.59 0.61 -0.38
N CYS A 268 4.67 1.93 -0.50
CA CYS A 268 5.06 2.58 -1.75
C CYS A 268 6.50 2.22 -2.15
N LEU A 269 7.44 2.26 -1.20
CA LEU A 269 8.83 1.89 -1.44
C LEU A 269 8.96 0.40 -1.82
N HIS A 270 8.19 -0.47 -1.17
CA HIS A 270 8.15 -1.90 -1.49
C HIS A 270 7.63 -2.14 -2.91
N HIS A 271 6.59 -1.44 -3.33
CA HIS A 271 6.09 -1.50 -4.70
C HIS A 271 7.16 -1.08 -5.72
N VAL A 272 7.95 -0.05 -5.41
CA VAL A 272 9.09 0.38 -6.23
C VAL A 272 10.15 -0.72 -6.31
N VAL A 273 10.52 -1.34 -5.19
CA VAL A 273 11.49 -2.47 -5.16
C VAL A 273 11.00 -3.64 -6.03
N LEU A 274 9.71 -3.98 -5.93
CA LEU A 274 9.11 -5.07 -6.70
C LEU A 274 8.93 -4.74 -8.19
N ASN A 275 8.80 -3.47 -8.58
CA ASN A 275 8.46 -3.08 -9.95
C ASN A 275 9.55 -2.33 -10.73
N VAL A 276 10.71 -2.06 -10.12
CA VAL A 276 11.85 -1.47 -10.81
C VAL A 276 12.95 -2.52 -11.02
N PRO A 277 13.60 -2.57 -12.21
CA PRO A 277 14.76 -3.42 -12.42
C PRO A 277 15.90 -3.11 -11.45
N ALA A 278 16.62 -4.16 -11.01
CA ALA A 278 17.74 -4.01 -10.08
C ALA A 278 18.83 -3.05 -10.59
N ALA A 279 19.10 -3.04 -11.90
CA ALA A 279 20.07 -2.14 -12.51
C ALA A 279 19.74 -0.66 -12.27
N ASP A 280 18.46 -0.28 -12.41
CA ASP A 280 18.01 1.11 -12.25
C ASP A 280 17.95 1.55 -10.79
N LEU A 281 17.75 0.60 -9.86
CA LEU A 281 17.87 0.84 -8.42
C LEU A 281 19.34 0.99 -7.99
N LEU A 282 20.27 0.26 -8.62
CA LEU A 282 21.70 0.38 -8.32
C LEU A 282 22.28 1.69 -8.87
N GLN A 283 21.72 2.22 -9.97
CA GLN A 283 22.10 3.53 -10.50
C GLN A 283 21.91 4.62 -9.44
N TYR A 284 22.90 5.52 -9.36
CA TYR A 284 22.93 6.64 -8.41
C TYR A 284 22.77 6.22 -6.93
N ASN A 285 23.09 4.97 -6.58
CA ASN A 285 22.96 4.42 -5.23
C ASN A 285 21.54 4.50 -4.64
N ARG A 286 20.49 4.49 -5.49
CA ARG A 286 19.09 4.57 -5.03
C ARG A 286 18.71 3.40 -4.12
N ALA A 287 19.22 2.20 -4.39
CA ALA A 287 19.03 1.03 -3.54
C ALA A 287 19.59 1.23 -2.13
N GLN A 288 20.72 1.94 -1.99
CA GLN A 288 21.31 2.25 -0.69
C GLN A 288 20.49 3.29 0.07
N VAL A 289 19.95 4.30 -0.63
CA VAL A 289 19.02 5.28 -0.06
C VAL A 289 17.75 4.59 0.44
N LEU A 290 17.18 3.69 -0.36
CA LEU A 290 16.04 2.86 0.05
C LEU A 290 16.36 2.04 1.29
N TYR A 291 17.51 1.36 1.31
CA TYR A 291 17.94 0.56 2.46
C TYR A 291 17.99 1.41 3.73
N HIS A 292 18.67 2.55 3.71
CA HIS A 292 18.80 3.39 4.90
C HIS A 292 17.46 3.96 5.38
N ALA A 293 16.59 4.40 4.47
CA ALA A 293 15.26 4.88 4.82
C ALA A 293 14.43 3.77 5.49
N ILE A 294 14.41 2.58 4.89
CA ILE A 294 13.63 1.44 5.41
C ILE A 294 14.23 0.89 6.71
N PHE A 295 15.55 0.80 6.81
CA PHE A 295 16.26 0.28 7.97
C PHE A 295 15.97 1.10 9.24
N ASN A 296 15.86 2.43 9.12
CA ASN A 296 15.58 3.31 10.25
C ASN A 296 14.25 3.00 10.95
N HIS A 297 13.27 2.44 10.24
CA HIS A 297 12.00 2.04 10.83
C HIS A 297 12.10 0.82 11.76
N LEU A 298 13.18 0.03 11.70
CA LEU A 298 13.38 -1.13 12.57
C LEU A 298 13.54 -0.76 14.05
N TYR A 299 13.89 0.50 14.34
CA TYR A 299 13.99 1.00 15.71
C TYR A 299 12.63 1.38 16.33
N MET A 300 11.56 1.41 15.52
CA MET A 300 10.23 1.79 15.99
C MET A 300 9.46 0.56 16.47
N PRO A 301 8.92 0.57 17.71
CA PRO A 301 8.34 -0.60 18.33
C PRO A 301 6.87 -0.85 17.90
N GLU A 302 6.58 -0.78 16.60
CA GLU A 302 5.23 -0.87 16.01
C GLU A 302 5.10 -2.08 15.07
N TYR A 303 4.25 -3.05 15.41
CA TYR A 303 4.26 -4.36 14.75
C TYR A 303 3.83 -4.33 13.28
N HIS A 304 2.80 -3.57 12.93
CA HIS A 304 2.37 -3.41 11.53
C HIS A 304 3.43 -2.73 10.66
N LEU A 305 4.19 -1.79 11.24
CA LEU A 305 5.28 -1.13 10.56
C LEU A 305 6.45 -2.10 10.35
N ILE A 306 6.87 -2.80 11.40
CA ILE A 306 7.93 -3.80 11.34
C ILE A 306 7.60 -4.87 10.31
N GLU A 307 6.35 -5.35 10.25
CA GLU A 307 5.92 -6.32 9.24
C GLU A 307 6.14 -5.80 7.81
N ALA A 308 5.66 -4.58 7.50
CA ALA A 308 5.84 -3.96 6.19
C ALA A 308 7.32 -3.73 5.84
N VAL A 309 8.12 -3.30 6.82
CA VAL A 309 9.55 -3.02 6.70
C VAL A 309 10.34 -4.30 6.40
N LEU A 310 10.09 -5.38 7.13
CA LEU A 310 10.80 -6.65 6.97
C LEU A 310 10.50 -7.30 5.62
N LEU A 311 9.25 -7.27 5.17
CA LEU A 311 8.88 -7.72 3.82
C LEU A 311 9.65 -6.94 2.74
N CYS A 312 9.67 -5.61 2.87
CA CYS A 312 10.36 -4.75 1.92
C CYS A 312 11.89 -5.00 1.89
N LEU A 313 12.52 -5.14 3.05
CA LEU A 313 13.96 -5.43 3.15
C LEU A 313 14.32 -6.78 2.54
N LEU A 314 13.52 -7.82 2.80
CA LEU A 314 13.75 -9.16 2.24
C LEU A 314 13.75 -9.17 0.71
N ASP A 315 12.89 -8.35 0.09
CA ASP A 315 12.83 -8.18 -1.37
C ASP A 315 13.87 -7.20 -1.93
N LEU A 316 14.39 -6.29 -1.10
CA LEU A 316 15.45 -5.35 -1.49
C LEU A 316 16.84 -5.97 -1.45
N PHE A 317 17.12 -6.84 -0.47
CA PHE A 317 18.44 -7.46 -0.32
C PHE A 317 18.98 -8.12 -1.61
N PRO A 318 18.19 -8.83 -2.47
CA PRO A 318 18.71 -9.41 -3.71
C PRO A 318 19.23 -8.34 -4.69
N VAL A 319 18.72 -7.11 -4.61
CA VAL A 319 19.20 -5.98 -5.40
C VAL A 319 20.57 -5.52 -4.87
N LEU A 320 20.69 -5.37 -3.55
CA LEU A 320 21.91 -4.89 -2.88
C LEU A 320 23.06 -5.91 -2.94
N GLU A 321 22.75 -7.19 -2.77
CA GLU A 321 23.74 -8.25 -2.52
C GLU A 321 24.13 -9.00 -3.81
N LYS A 322 23.37 -8.88 -4.92
CA LYS A 322 23.74 -9.52 -6.20
C LYS A 322 25.07 -9.05 -6.76
N ALA A 323 25.49 -7.83 -6.44
CA ALA A 323 26.81 -7.30 -6.83
C ALA A 323 27.96 -7.89 -5.98
N GLN A 324 27.67 -8.52 -4.84
CA GLN A 324 28.65 -9.03 -3.88
C GLN A 324 29.01 -10.51 -4.17
N GLN A 325 29.21 -10.86 -5.45
CA GLN A 325 29.67 -12.21 -5.81
C GLN A 325 31.04 -12.47 -5.17
N TRP A 326 31.08 -13.43 -4.26
CA TRP A 326 32.27 -13.81 -3.53
C TRP A 326 33.30 -14.47 -4.46
N LYS A 327 34.49 -13.88 -4.57
CA LYS A 327 35.58 -14.32 -5.47
C LYS A 327 36.66 -15.17 -4.78
N GLY A 328 36.29 -16.02 -3.83
CA GLY A 328 37.09 -17.22 -3.55
C GLY A 328 38.22 -17.16 -2.52
N ASP A 329 38.66 -16.00 -2.03
CA ASP A 329 39.93 -15.93 -1.28
C ASP A 329 39.86 -15.26 0.12
N ALA A 330 38.77 -14.57 0.42
CA ALA A 330 38.59 -13.86 1.70
C ALA A 330 37.39 -14.40 2.49
N ALA A 331 37.33 -14.12 3.80
CA ALA A 331 36.11 -14.35 4.57
C ALA A 331 34.93 -13.63 3.89
N ARG A 332 33.79 -14.32 3.71
CA ARG A 332 32.59 -13.70 3.13
C ARG A 332 32.25 -12.43 3.93
N PRO A 333 32.01 -11.27 3.30
CA PRO A 333 31.67 -10.06 4.03
C PRO A 333 30.35 -10.24 4.79
N THR A 334 30.13 -9.39 5.81
CA THR A 334 28.81 -9.21 6.41
C THR A 334 27.91 -8.54 5.38
N THR A 335 26.74 -9.13 5.17
CA THR A 335 25.73 -8.64 4.23
C THR A 335 24.76 -7.70 4.93
N HIS A 336 23.97 -6.93 4.18
CA HIS A 336 22.87 -6.13 4.76
C HIS A 336 21.85 -7.03 5.47
N CYS A 337 21.63 -8.25 4.95
CA CYS A 337 20.83 -9.25 5.63
C CYS A 337 21.40 -9.66 7.00
N ASP A 338 22.73 -9.78 7.15
CA ASP A 338 23.38 -10.05 8.43
C ASP A 338 23.13 -8.92 9.45
N GLU A 339 23.26 -7.66 9.01
CA GLU A 339 23.05 -6.48 9.85
C GLU A 339 21.62 -6.41 10.38
N VAL A 340 20.63 -6.60 9.48
CA VAL A 340 19.21 -6.59 9.85
C VAL A 340 18.89 -7.77 10.78
N LEU A 341 19.38 -8.98 10.49
CA LEU A 341 19.15 -10.12 11.38
C LEU A 341 19.77 -9.89 12.77
N GLN A 342 20.97 -9.32 12.83
CA GLN A 342 21.61 -8.99 14.11
C GLN A 342 20.77 -7.97 14.91
N LEU A 343 20.23 -6.95 14.24
CA LEU A 343 19.35 -5.98 14.90
C LEU A 343 18.06 -6.63 15.38
N LEU A 344 17.40 -7.44 14.54
CA LEU A 344 16.17 -8.15 14.89
C LEU A 344 16.36 -9.04 16.11
N LEU A 345 17.42 -9.85 16.15
CA LEU A 345 17.71 -10.70 17.31
C LEU A 345 17.95 -9.87 18.58
N THR A 346 18.43 -8.63 18.46
CA THR A 346 18.55 -7.69 19.59
C THR A 346 17.22 -7.22 20.11
N HIS A 347 16.27 -6.96 19.23
CA HIS A 347 14.92 -6.61 19.65
C HIS A 347 14.14 -7.82 20.15
N MET A 348 14.36 -9.01 19.57
CA MET A 348 13.66 -10.23 19.95
C MET A 348 14.00 -10.71 21.37
N GLU A 349 15.27 -10.65 21.80
CA GLU A 349 15.71 -11.15 23.12
C GLU A 349 14.90 -10.57 24.31
N PRO A 350 14.67 -9.24 24.42
CA PRO A 350 13.88 -8.64 25.49
C PRO A 350 12.39 -8.41 25.16
N GLU A 351 11.90 -8.79 23.97
CA GLU A 351 10.52 -8.47 23.56
C GLU A 351 9.48 -9.32 24.30
N HIS A 352 8.50 -8.64 24.88
CA HIS A 352 7.43 -9.25 25.66
C HIS A 352 6.04 -9.03 25.04
N ARG A 353 5.88 -8.07 24.12
CA ARG A 353 4.58 -7.81 23.47
C ARG A 353 4.31 -8.89 22.43
N LEU A 354 3.23 -9.65 22.63
CA LEU A 354 2.91 -10.84 21.85
C LEU A 354 2.82 -10.56 20.34
N LEU A 355 2.20 -9.44 19.93
CA LEU A 355 2.05 -9.08 18.52
C LEU A 355 3.41 -8.86 17.83
N LEU A 356 4.37 -8.24 18.51
CA LEU A 356 5.72 -8.06 17.98
C LEU A 356 6.51 -9.37 17.98
N ARG A 357 6.38 -10.19 19.02
CA ARG A 357 7.00 -11.52 19.04
C ARG A 357 6.54 -12.35 17.85
N ARG A 358 5.24 -12.38 17.56
CA ARG A 358 4.68 -13.04 16.36
C ARG A 358 5.27 -12.47 15.07
N THR A 359 5.31 -11.15 14.95
CA THR A 359 5.85 -10.46 13.77
C THR A 359 7.31 -10.83 13.51
N TYR A 360 8.16 -10.77 14.54
CA TYR A 360 9.56 -11.16 14.43
C TYR A 360 9.72 -12.65 14.11
N ALA A 361 9.00 -13.52 14.83
CA ALA A 361 9.03 -14.96 14.61
C ALA A 361 8.63 -15.34 13.17
N ARG A 362 7.59 -14.70 12.62
CA ARG A 362 7.13 -14.89 11.23
C ARG A 362 8.21 -14.60 10.20
N SER A 363 9.03 -13.57 10.44
CA SER A 363 10.10 -13.17 9.54
C SER A 363 11.34 -14.05 9.61
N LEU A 364 11.61 -14.65 10.78
CA LEU A 364 12.89 -15.31 11.08
C LEU A 364 13.24 -16.48 10.12
N PRO A 365 12.30 -17.37 9.74
CA PRO A 365 12.57 -18.41 8.74
C PRO A 365 13.09 -17.86 7.41
N ALA A 366 12.59 -16.70 6.95
CA ALA A 366 13.02 -16.10 5.68
C ALA A 366 14.48 -15.64 5.73
N PHE A 367 14.91 -15.04 6.84
CA PHE A 367 16.32 -14.66 7.06
C PHE A 367 17.24 -15.89 7.11
N VAL A 368 16.81 -16.97 7.81
CA VAL A 368 17.60 -18.20 7.89
C VAL A 368 17.75 -18.87 6.52
N ARG A 369 16.66 -19.00 5.75
CA ARG A 369 16.71 -19.55 4.37
C ARG A 369 17.64 -18.74 3.46
N ARG A 370 17.64 -17.42 3.61
CA ARG A 370 18.47 -16.53 2.79
C ARG A 370 19.96 -16.63 3.11
N LEU A 371 20.33 -16.61 4.39
CA LEU A 371 21.73 -16.71 4.81
C LEU A 371 22.28 -18.14 4.69
N GLY A 372 21.42 -19.15 4.83
CA GLY A 372 21.81 -20.56 4.81
C GLY A 372 22.89 -20.87 5.85
N ILE A 373 24.03 -21.40 5.41
CA ILE A 373 25.15 -21.72 6.31
C ILE A 373 25.71 -20.49 7.06
N LEU A 374 25.57 -19.29 6.50
CA LEU A 374 26.07 -18.05 7.12
C LEU A 374 25.32 -17.69 8.41
N THR A 375 24.13 -18.24 8.61
CA THR A 375 23.37 -18.09 9.86
C THR A 375 24.15 -18.56 11.09
N VAL A 376 25.18 -19.39 10.92
CA VAL A 376 26.09 -19.81 12.00
C VAL A 376 26.70 -18.62 12.77
N ARG A 377 26.89 -17.47 12.12
CA ARG A 377 27.40 -16.23 12.72
C ARG A 377 26.52 -15.74 13.87
N HIS A 378 25.22 -15.99 13.78
CA HIS A 378 24.20 -15.52 14.72
C HIS A 378 23.74 -16.60 15.70
N LEU A 379 24.31 -17.81 15.63
CA LEU A 379 23.84 -19.01 16.34
C LEU A 379 23.70 -18.82 17.86
N LYS A 380 24.64 -18.13 18.50
CA LYS A 380 24.61 -17.91 19.96
C LYS A 380 23.37 -17.14 20.40
N ARG A 381 22.95 -16.15 19.63
CA ARG A 381 21.78 -15.32 19.93
C ARG A 381 20.49 -15.98 19.45
N LEU A 382 20.53 -16.61 18.29
CA LEU A 382 19.43 -17.44 17.79
C LEU A 382 19.02 -18.51 18.80
N GLU A 383 19.98 -19.21 19.40
CA GLU A 383 19.67 -20.18 20.46
C GLU A 383 18.89 -19.53 21.61
N ARG A 384 19.33 -18.37 22.12
CA ARG A 384 18.64 -17.68 23.22
C ARG A 384 17.21 -17.28 22.84
N VAL A 385 17.04 -16.72 21.64
CA VAL A 385 15.73 -16.31 21.12
C VAL A 385 14.82 -17.52 20.95
N ILE A 386 15.32 -18.61 20.37
CA ILE A 386 14.54 -19.85 20.18
C ILE A 386 14.07 -20.38 21.53
N LEU A 387 14.98 -20.52 22.49
CA LEU A 387 14.62 -21.02 23.83
C LEU A 387 13.58 -20.13 24.51
N GLY A 388 13.78 -18.81 24.47
CA GLY A 388 12.85 -17.86 25.09
C GLY A 388 11.49 -17.77 24.40
N TYR A 389 11.41 -18.04 23.10
CA TYR A 389 10.14 -18.05 22.35
C TYR A 389 9.38 -19.36 22.45
N LEU A 390 10.06 -20.50 22.52
CA LEU A 390 9.38 -21.78 22.76
C LEU A 390 8.78 -21.84 24.17
N GLU A 391 9.38 -21.16 25.14
CA GLU A 391 8.89 -21.18 26.53
C GLU A 391 7.59 -20.38 26.74
N VAL A 392 7.39 -19.27 26.03
CA VAL A 392 6.28 -18.34 26.30
C VAL A 392 5.09 -18.60 25.39
N TYR A 393 3.90 -18.74 25.97
CA TYR A 393 2.63 -18.92 25.25
C TYR A 393 2.22 -17.60 24.60
N ASP A 394 1.93 -17.64 23.30
CA ASP A 394 1.67 -16.40 22.54
C ASP A 394 0.21 -16.20 22.13
N GLY A 395 -0.72 -17.05 22.58
CA GLY A 395 -2.16 -16.96 22.32
C GLY A 395 -2.70 -18.18 21.57
N PRO A 396 -4.00 -18.24 21.24
CA PRO A 396 -4.64 -19.48 20.75
C PRO A 396 -4.13 -19.95 19.38
N GLU A 397 -3.49 -19.08 18.62
CA GLU A 397 -2.90 -19.42 17.32
C GLU A 397 -1.49 -20.00 17.45
N GLU A 398 -0.80 -19.79 18.59
CA GLU A 398 0.58 -20.21 18.86
C GLU A 398 1.56 -19.94 17.71
N GLU A 399 1.33 -18.84 16.99
CA GLU A 399 2.00 -18.55 15.74
C GLU A 399 3.50 -18.35 15.95
N ALA A 400 3.89 -17.67 17.02
CA ALA A 400 5.30 -17.41 17.30
C ALA A 400 6.04 -18.73 17.56
N ARG A 401 5.48 -19.63 18.39
CA ARG A 401 6.10 -20.93 18.69
C ARG A 401 6.24 -21.79 17.43
N LEU A 402 5.19 -21.88 16.60
CA LEU A 402 5.24 -22.62 15.33
C LEU A 402 6.34 -22.10 14.40
N LYS A 403 6.45 -20.78 14.23
CA LYS A 403 7.49 -20.18 13.39
C LYS A 403 8.90 -20.32 13.95
N ILE A 404 9.04 -20.42 15.27
CA ILE A 404 10.32 -20.68 15.93
C ILE A 404 10.74 -22.14 15.78
N LEU A 405 9.80 -23.10 15.83
CA LEU A 405 10.06 -24.49 15.48
C LEU A 405 10.49 -24.61 14.00
N GLU A 406 9.79 -23.95 13.09
CA GLU A 406 10.18 -23.88 11.66
C GLU A 406 11.62 -23.33 11.51
N THR A 407 11.93 -22.24 12.21
CA THR A 407 13.29 -21.66 12.24
C THR A 407 14.31 -22.67 12.76
N LEU A 408 13.99 -23.37 13.86
CA LEU A 408 14.88 -24.37 14.46
C LEU A 408 15.18 -25.52 13.48
N LYS A 409 14.17 -26.02 12.75
CA LYS A 409 14.39 -27.04 11.70
C LYS A 409 15.37 -26.55 10.64
N LEU A 410 15.18 -25.33 10.14
CA LEU A 410 16.07 -24.74 9.13
C LEU A 410 17.50 -24.58 9.66
N LEU A 411 17.67 -24.15 10.92
CA LEU A 411 18.99 -24.11 11.54
C LEU A 411 19.62 -25.50 11.61
N MET A 412 18.86 -26.51 12.05
CA MET A 412 19.38 -27.87 12.10
C MET A 412 19.85 -28.35 10.73
N GLN A 413 19.15 -27.99 9.66
CA GLN A 413 19.53 -28.35 8.29
C GLN A 413 20.77 -27.60 7.78
N TYR A 414 20.83 -26.27 7.93
CA TYR A 414 21.92 -25.47 7.35
C TYR A 414 23.22 -25.48 8.16
N ILE A 415 23.16 -25.69 9.48
CA ILE A 415 24.32 -25.58 10.38
C ILE A 415 24.47 -26.82 11.28
N TRP A 416 24.01 -27.98 10.80
CA TRP A 416 24.07 -29.28 11.51
C TRP A 416 25.39 -29.58 12.25
N PRO A 417 26.60 -29.24 11.74
CA PRO A 417 27.85 -29.59 12.43
C PRO A 417 28.02 -28.90 13.79
N ARG A 418 27.30 -27.80 14.02
CA ARG A 418 27.34 -27.02 15.27
C ARG A 418 26.20 -27.36 16.23
N ILE A 419 25.25 -28.18 15.81
CA ILE A 419 24.04 -28.49 16.59
C ILE A 419 24.30 -29.53 17.68
N SER A 420 25.18 -30.52 17.44
CA SER A 420 25.43 -31.62 18.38
C SER A 420 25.89 -31.11 19.76
N CYS A 421 26.66 -30.01 19.80
CA CYS A 421 27.12 -29.37 21.05
C CYS A 421 25.97 -28.72 21.87
N ARG A 422 24.82 -28.47 21.23
CA ARG A 422 23.65 -27.79 21.81
C ARG A 422 22.50 -28.77 22.11
N ARG A 423 22.71 -30.07 21.82
CA ARG A 423 21.72 -31.14 21.95
C ARG A 423 20.98 -31.11 23.28
N VAL A 424 21.69 -31.07 24.40
CA VAL A 424 21.07 -31.18 25.72
C VAL A 424 20.11 -30.02 25.99
N VAL A 425 20.47 -28.81 25.56
CA VAL A 425 19.66 -27.62 25.77
C VAL A 425 18.41 -27.65 24.88
N LEU A 426 18.58 -27.96 23.59
CA LEU A 426 17.47 -28.06 22.63
C LEU A 426 16.51 -29.19 22.97
N LEU A 427 17.04 -30.37 23.35
CA LEU A 427 16.24 -31.51 23.78
C LEU A 427 15.35 -31.17 24.98
N LYS A 428 15.93 -30.53 26.01
CA LYS A 428 15.17 -30.09 27.19
C LYS A 428 14.07 -29.09 26.82
N ALA A 429 14.36 -28.12 25.95
CA ALA A 429 13.38 -27.12 25.53
C ALA A 429 12.22 -27.73 24.74
N LEU A 430 12.51 -28.63 23.80
CA LEU A 430 11.49 -29.33 23.01
C LEU A 430 10.61 -30.22 23.90
N LEU A 431 11.22 -31.01 24.80
CA LEU A 431 10.45 -31.85 25.73
C LEU A 431 9.60 -31.02 26.70
N LYS A 432 10.12 -29.88 27.17
CA LYS A 432 9.34 -28.95 28.00
C LYS A 432 8.13 -28.43 27.24
N LEU A 433 8.32 -27.91 26.03
CA LEU A 433 7.23 -27.45 25.17
C LEU A 433 6.17 -28.54 24.96
N MET A 434 6.58 -29.77 24.64
CA MET A 434 5.65 -30.88 24.43
C MET A 434 4.84 -31.20 25.70
N CYS A 435 5.49 -31.20 26.88
CA CYS A 435 4.80 -31.38 28.15
C CYS A 435 3.81 -30.24 28.43
N ASP A 436 4.22 -28.99 28.15
CA ASP A 436 3.40 -27.81 28.38
C ASP A 436 2.15 -27.83 27.48
N VAL A 437 2.30 -28.17 26.20
CA VAL A 437 1.19 -28.28 25.23
C VAL A 437 0.28 -29.47 25.53
N ALA A 438 0.82 -30.63 25.90
CA ALA A 438 0.01 -31.82 26.21
C ALA A 438 -0.86 -31.62 27.46
N ARG A 439 -0.36 -30.85 28.44
CA ARG A 439 -1.04 -30.54 29.70
C ARG A 439 -1.82 -29.24 29.65
N ASP A 440 -1.83 -28.56 28.51
CA ASP A 440 -2.37 -27.22 28.36
C ASP A 440 -3.91 -27.21 28.51
N PRO A 441 -4.45 -26.58 29.57
CA PRO A 441 -5.89 -26.41 29.73
C PRO A 441 -6.44 -25.22 28.91
N SER A 442 -5.60 -24.51 28.13
CA SER A 442 -5.99 -23.30 27.42
C SER A 442 -7.00 -23.53 26.29
N LEU A 443 -7.57 -22.42 25.82
CA LEU A 443 -8.47 -22.29 24.66
C LEU A 443 -7.79 -22.52 23.30
N THR A 444 -6.52 -22.94 23.27
CA THR A 444 -5.82 -23.25 22.02
C THR A 444 -6.57 -24.37 21.27
N PRO A 445 -6.96 -24.18 20.01
CA PRO A 445 -7.63 -25.20 19.24
C PRO A 445 -6.79 -26.48 19.13
N GLU A 446 -7.44 -27.62 19.26
CA GLU A 446 -6.83 -28.94 19.10
C GLU A 446 -5.98 -29.11 17.82
N PRO A 447 -6.36 -28.61 16.61
CA PRO A 447 -5.47 -28.70 15.45
C PRO A 447 -4.15 -27.94 15.62
N VAL A 448 -4.14 -26.82 16.36
CA VAL A 448 -2.93 -26.04 16.63
C VAL A 448 -2.03 -26.76 17.63
N LYS A 449 -2.61 -27.35 18.68
CA LYS A 449 -1.87 -28.20 19.63
C LYS A 449 -1.21 -29.38 18.92
N ASN A 450 -1.95 -30.07 18.05
CA ASN A 450 -1.41 -31.16 17.24
C ASN A 450 -0.30 -30.70 16.30
N ALA A 451 -0.45 -29.52 15.67
CA ALA A 451 0.61 -28.94 14.84
C ALA A 451 1.88 -28.65 15.64
N LEU A 452 1.78 -28.06 16.83
CA LEU A 452 2.93 -27.82 17.71
C LEU A 452 3.64 -29.12 18.11
N LEU A 453 2.88 -30.13 18.53
CA LEU A 453 3.44 -31.43 18.91
C LEU A 453 4.11 -32.13 17.72
N GLN A 454 3.50 -32.03 16.54
CA GLN A 454 4.09 -32.52 15.30
C GLN A 454 5.41 -31.83 14.98
N GLU A 455 5.41 -30.50 14.93
CA GLU A 455 6.57 -29.67 14.61
C GLU A 455 7.71 -29.89 15.63
N ALA A 456 7.38 -30.04 16.91
CA ALA A 456 8.35 -30.36 17.96
C ALA A 456 8.92 -31.78 17.82
N THR A 457 8.08 -32.75 17.44
CA THR A 457 8.50 -34.12 17.15
C THR A 457 9.47 -34.15 15.96
N ASP A 458 9.17 -33.42 14.89
CA ASP A 458 10.06 -33.31 13.73
C ASP A 458 11.40 -32.66 14.11
N CYS A 459 11.38 -31.64 14.98
CA CYS A 459 12.60 -31.05 15.52
C CYS A 459 13.44 -32.06 16.32
N LEU A 460 12.80 -32.95 17.09
CA LEU A 460 13.51 -34.01 17.83
C LEU A 460 14.14 -35.04 16.89
N ILE A 461 13.44 -35.44 15.82
CA ILE A 461 13.96 -36.34 14.79
C ILE A 461 15.20 -35.71 14.12
N LEU A 462 15.09 -34.45 13.69
CA LEU A 462 16.22 -33.74 13.09
C LEU A 462 17.39 -33.56 14.07
N LEU A 463 17.11 -33.33 15.36
CA LEU A 463 18.14 -33.23 16.39
C LEU A 463 18.88 -34.56 16.59
N ASP A 464 18.17 -35.69 16.51
CA ASP A 464 18.74 -37.04 16.56
C ASP A 464 19.66 -37.30 15.38
N HIS A 465 19.23 -36.95 14.17
CA HIS A 465 20.05 -37.02 12.96
C HIS A 465 21.32 -36.18 13.06
N CYS A 466 21.22 -34.95 13.59
CA CYS A 466 22.39 -34.09 13.84
C CYS A 466 23.31 -34.63 14.96
N SER A 467 22.85 -35.60 15.75
CA SER A 467 23.53 -36.12 16.93
C SER A 467 23.92 -37.60 16.84
N GLN A 468 23.82 -38.20 15.64
CA GLN A 468 24.16 -39.61 15.39
C GLN A 468 23.42 -40.59 16.32
N GLY A 469 22.11 -40.40 16.53
CA GLY A 469 21.29 -41.35 17.31
C GLY A 469 21.32 -41.14 18.84
N GLN A 470 22.17 -40.25 19.36
CA GLN A 470 22.31 -40.04 20.80
C GLN A 470 21.07 -39.43 21.47
N VAL A 471 20.11 -38.89 20.71
CA VAL A 471 18.85 -38.37 21.27
C VAL A 471 17.89 -39.51 21.55
N LYS A 472 17.79 -40.51 20.65
CA LYS A 472 16.99 -41.72 20.87
C LYS A 472 17.40 -42.47 22.14
N ASP A 473 18.70 -42.60 22.39
CA ASP A 473 19.23 -43.24 23.60
C ASP A 473 18.77 -42.52 24.89
N LEU A 474 18.81 -41.18 24.88
CA LEU A 474 18.36 -40.37 26.01
C LEU A 474 16.84 -40.47 26.21
N LEU A 475 16.08 -40.53 25.12
CA LEU A 475 14.62 -40.61 25.14
C LEU A 475 14.10 -41.99 25.57
N ALA A 476 14.83 -43.08 25.30
CA ALA A 476 14.45 -44.43 25.70
C ALA A 476 14.15 -44.55 27.20
N ARG A 477 14.94 -43.86 28.03
CA ARG A 477 14.73 -43.82 29.48
C ARG A 477 13.48 -43.02 29.86
N THR A 478 13.15 -41.97 29.12
CA THR A 478 11.99 -41.12 29.40
C THR A 478 10.65 -41.78 29.07
N VAL A 479 10.60 -42.67 28.06
CA VAL A 479 9.37 -43.42 27.71
C VAL A 479 8.89 -44.30 28.86
N LEU A 480 9.81 -44.85 29.64
CA LEU A 480 9.50 -45.73 30.77
C LEU A 480 8.98 -44.97 32.01
N SER A 481 9.33 -43.68 32.13
CA SER A 481 9.01 -42.87 33.31
C SER A 481 7.89 -41.84 33.10
N CYS A 482 7.52 -41.55 31.85
CA CYS A 482 6.52 -40.54 31.53
C CYS A 482 5.09 -41.11 31.62
N THR A 483 4.20 -40.40 32.30
CA THR A 483 2.79 -40.80 32.49
C THR A 483 1.84 -40.24 31.43
N ASP A 484 2.28 -39.27 30.63
CA ASP A 484 1.44 -38.56 29.65
C ASP A 484 1.41 -39.32 28.31
N SER A 485 0.24 -39.80 27.91
CA SER A 485 0.09 -40.62 26.69
C SER A 485 0.41 -39.88 25.41
N THR A 486 0.17 -38.56 25.38
CA THR A 486 0.39 -37.72 24.20
C THR A 486 1.87 -37.43 24.02
N VAL A 487 2.58 -37.14 25.11
CA VAL A 487 4.04 -36.97 25.06
C VAL A 487 4.72 -38.29 24.70
N VAL A 488 4.28 -39.40 25.30
CA VAL A 488 4.82 -40.74 25.01
C VAL A 488 4.59 -41.13 23.56
N SER A 489 3.42 -40.83 22.97
CA SER A 489 3.16 -41.14 21.55
C SER A 489 4.10 -40.38 20.62
N CYS A 490 4.36 -39.11 20.90
CA CYS A 490 5.32 -38.30 20.14
C CYS A 490 6.75 -38.84 20.28
N ILE A 491 7.19 -39.18 21.49
CA ILE A 491 8.54 -39.75 21.70
C ILE A 491 8.69 -41.10 20.97
N ARG A 492 7.66 -41.95 20.98
CA ARG A 492 7.69 -43.23 20.24
C ARG A 492 7.88 -43.02 18.75
N ARG A 493 7.30 -41.96 18.16
CA ARG A 493 7.51 -41.62 16.74
C ARG A 493 8.97 -41.28 16.46
N VAL A 494 9.64 -40.55 17.35
CA VAL A 494 11.09 -40.27 17.24
C VAL A 494 11.90 -41.58 17.28
N GLN A 495 11.49 -42.56 18.07
CA GLN A 495 12.16 -43.87 18.15
C GLN A 495 11.90 -44.76 16.93
N GLN A 496 10.70 -44.69 16.35
CA GLN A 496 10.28 -45.49 15.20
C GLN A 496 10.86 -45.00 13.89
N ASP A 497 11.30 -43.74 13.80
CA ASP A 497 11.99 -43.20 12.65
C ASP A 497 13.33 -43.93 12.45
N SER A 498 13.30 -44.97 11.63
CA SER A 498 14.45 -45.82 11.27
C SER A 498 14.96 -45.37 9.92
N GLU A 499 16.29 -45.19 9.81
CA GLU A 499 17.08 -44.84 8.62
C GLU A 499 16.33 -45.01 7.28
N GLY A 500 15.75 -43.92 6.77
CA GLY A 500 14.83 -43.95 5.64
C GLY A 500 14.81 -42.69 4.80
N ALA A 501 15.94 -41.98 4.68
CA ALA A 501 16.16 -41.01 3.61
C ALA A 501 17.66 -40.87 3.37
N HIS A 502 18.20 -41.70 2.48
CA HIS A 502 19.43 -41.34 1.77
C HIS A 502 19.19 -39.97 1.13
N TYR A 503 19.89 -38.95 1.63
CA TYR A 503 20.00 -37.66 0.99
C TYR A 503 20.56 -37.89 -0.42
N HIS A 504 19.71 -37.81 -1.44
CA HIS A 504 20.18 -37.51 -2.79
C HIS A 504 20.70 -36.07 -2.77
N GLY A 505 22.01 -35.93 -2.91
CA GLY A 505 22.71 -34.67 -2.89
C GLY A 505 22.23 -33.70 -3.97
N VAL A 506 22.21 -32.43 -3.61
CA VAL A 506 22.38 -31.29 -4.51
C VAL A 506 23.62 -30.54 -4.05
#